data_AF-A0A370TNI8-F1
#
_entry.id   AF-A0A370TNI8-F1
#
_cell.length_a   1.000
_cell.length_b   1.000
_cell.length_c   1.000
_cell.angle_alpha   90.00
_cell.angle_beta   90.00
_cell.angle_gamma   90.00
#
_symmetry.space_group_name_H-M   'P 1'
#
loop_
_entity.id
_entity.type
_entity.pdbx_description
1 polymer ?
#
loop_
_entity_poly.entity_id
_entity_poly.type
_entity_poly.pdbx_seq_one_letter_code
_entity_poly.pdbx_strand_id
1 'polypeptide(L)'
;MGAVLSGLAKTAPNSQLPLLLITSHGEKPPLNPPPQLQFDIRSLKTPPRHICDTHNGMSKCLQDWANADPGFISCRDAIRLEIQLAAKVTLDGYKKNVLKPYSKSAGVDKDTLCQRAFMGEATPRTDDKETTPDTDKGGDGYALSHELPESTSSFRPSEPGLRVGINCLIGRHRSVAMAEALANMPWPGWEVQVEHRDVWKKCRKSKKTDKRRDRRSRQDENNVRFEEGMG
;
A
#
# COMPACT_ATOMS: atom_id res chain seq x y z
N MET A 1 -4.40 -42.77 41.95
CA MET A 1 -5.71 -42.46 41.32
C MET A 1 -5.86 -40.95 41.27
N GLY A 2 -5.75 -40.34 40.10
CA GLY A 2 -5.86 -38.87 39.94
C GLY A 2 -6.33 -38.55 38.53
N ALA A 3 -7.64 -38.41 38.35
CA ALA A 3 -8.25 -37.99 37.11
C ALA A 3 -8.44 -36.47 37.17
N VAL A 4 -7.90 -35.71 36.20
CA VAL A 4 -8.20 -34.28 36.06
C VAL A 4 -8.48 -33.92 34.61
N LEU A 5 -9.76 -34.07 34.27
CA LEU A 5 -10.59 -33.27 33.37
C LEU A 5 -9.86 -32.40 32.32
N SER A 6 -9.55 -33.02 31.18
CA SER A 6 -9.34 -32.32 29.91
C SER A 6 -10.68 -31.79 29.40
N GLY A 7 -11.08 -30.60 29.87
CA GLY A 7 -12.22 -29.87 29.34
C GLY A 7 -11.95 -29.44 27.89
N LEU A 8 -12.60 -30.10 26.94
CA LEU A 8 -12.67 -29.68 25.54
C LEU A 8 -13.31 -28.29 25.49
N ALA A 9 -12.48 -27.25 25.36
CA ALA A 9 -12.94 -25.90 25.07
C ALA A 9 -13.72 -25.96 23.75
N LYS A 10 -15.04 -25.72 23.84
CA LYS A 10 -15.88 -25.44 22.69
C LYS A 10 -15.22 -24.31 21.91
N THR A 11 -14.58 -24.65 20.79
CA THR A 11 -14.12 -23.67 19.80
C THR A 11 -15.34 -22.89 19.38
N ALA A 12 -15.47 -21.66 19.89
CA ALA A 12 -16.52 -20.75 19.50
C ALA A 12 -16.54 -20.65 17.97
N PRO A 13 -17.71 -20.54 17.34
CA PRO A 13 -17.81 -20.36 15.89
C PRO A 13 -16.91 -19.18 15.50
N ASN A 14 -16.07 -19.38 14.48
CA ASN A 14 -15.13 -18.40 13.92
C ASN A 14 -15.82 -17.05 13.69
N SER A 15 -15.90 -16.21 14.72
CA SER A 15 -16.40 -14.85 14.60
C SER A 15 -15.30 -14.10 13.86
N GLN A 16 -15.44 -14.02 12.54
CA GLN A 16 -14.55 -13.25 11.68
C GLN A 16 -14.54 -11.82 12.22
N LEU A 17 -13.42 -11.43 12.84
CA LEU A 17 -13.24 -10.07 13.31
C LEU A 17 -13.18 -9.14 12.09
N PRO A 18 -13.65 -7.89 12.21
CA PRO A 18 -13.48 -6.92 11.15
C PRO A 18 -11.98 -6.66 10.92
N LEU A 19 -11.61 -6.52 9.64
CA LEU A 19 -10.24 -6.28 9.21
C LEU A 19 -9.92 -4.78 9.17
N LEU A 20 -8.84 -4.39 9.84
CA LEU A 20 -8.18 -3.09 9.76
C LEU A 20 -6.98 -3.21 8.81
N LEU A 21 -7.14 -2.69 7.60
CA LEU A 21 -6.08 -2.72 6.58
C LEU A 21 -5.30 -1.40 6.60
N ILE A 22 -4.02 -1.45 6.99
CA ILE A 22 -3.12 -0.31 7.02
C ILE A 22 -2.18 -0.37 5.82
N THR A 23 -2.36 0.54 4.87
CA THR A 23 -1.57 0.59 3.64
C THR A 23 -0.61 1.78 3.63
N SER A 24 0.69 1.49 3.70
CA SER A 24 1.73 2.50 3.46
C SER A 24 1.99 2.69 1.97
N HIS A 25 2.07 3.95 1.54
CA HIS A 25 2.27 4.28 0.14
C HIS A 25 2.99 5.63 -0.06
N GLY A 26 3.42 5.87 -1.30
CA GLY A 26 3.90 7.16 -1.79
C GLY A 26 2.76 8.00 -2.36
N GLU A 27 3.00 9.29 -2.58
CA GLU A 27 2.00 10.24 -3.08
C GLU A 27 1.40 9.86 -4.43
N LYS A 28 2.16 9.20 -5.31
CA LYS A 28 1.72 8.84 -6.66
C LYS A 28 2.02 7.37 -6.98
N PRO A 29 1.10 6.65 -7.65
CA PRO A 29 -0.31 7.01 -7.92
C PRO A 29 -1.18 7.01 -6.63
N PRO A 30 -2.44 7.46 -6.64
CA PRO A 30 -3.36 7.21 -5.53
C PRO A 30 -3.63 5.70 -5.36
N LEU A 31 -4.11 5.30 -4.17
CA LEU A 31 -4.53 3.92 -3.93
C LEU A 31 -5.85 3.62 -4.65
N ASN A 32 -5.98 2.40 -5.17
CA ASN A 32 -7.21 1.86 -5.74
C ASN A 32 -7.46 0.46 -5.15
N PRO A 33 -8.48 0.27 -4.29
CA PRO A 33 -9.49 1.26 -3.88
C PRO A 33 -8.92 2.38 -2.98
N PRO A 34 -9.58 3.54 -2.89
CA PRO A 34 -9.17 4.59 -1.97
C PRO A 34 -9.36 4.15 -0.51
N PRO A 35 -8.48 4.60 0.41
CA PRO A 35 -8.64 4.35 1.82
C PRO A 35 -9.78 5.20 2.40
N GLN A 36 -10.43 4.72 3.46
CA GLN A 36 -11.43 5.51 4.19
C GLN A 36 -10.78 6.63 5.01
N LEU A 37 -9.58 6.39 5.54
CA LEU A 37 -8.77 7.39 6.23
C LEU A 37 -7.44 7.56 5.52
N GLN A 38 -6.99 8.80 5.32
CA GLN A 38 -5.71 9.09 4.69
C GLN A 38 -4.89 10.06 5.53
N PHE A 39 -3.65 9.70 5.82
CA PHE A 39 -2.74 10.46 6.67
C PHE A 39 -1.44 10.82 5.95
N ASP A 40 -1.26 12.12 5.70
CA ASP A 40 -0.03 12.66 5.12
C ASP A 40 0.99 13.01 6.22
N ILE A 41 2.09 12.25 6.23
CA ILE A 41 3.15 12.41 7.23
C ILE A 41 4.43 13.03 6.64
N ARG A 42 4.32 13.76 5.51
CA ARG A 42 5.46 14.44 4.88
C ARG A 42 6.05 15.57 5.75
N SER A 43 5.27 16.10 6.69
CA SER A 43 5.70 17.12 7.66
C SER A 43 6.68 16.59 8.71
N LEU A 44 6.76 15.27 8.91
CA LEU A 44 7.68 14.67 9.88
C LEU A 44 9.13 14.83 9.44
N LYS A 45 10.05 14.80 10.42
CA LYS A 45 11.49 14.91 10.20
C LYS A 45 11.96 13.88 9.16
N THR A 46 12.79 14.32 8.21
CA THR A 46 13.33 13.44 7.18
C THR A 46 14.52 12.64 7.75
N PRO A 47 14.58 11.31 7.56
CA PRO A 47 15.69 10.51 8.05
C PRO A 47 17.01 10.89 7.36
N PRO A 48 18.16 10.78 8.05
CA PRO A 48 19.48 10.98 7.46
C PRO A 48 19.67 10.14 6.20
N ARG A 49 20.34 10.72 5.21
CA ARG A 49 20.48 10.12 3.88
C ARG A 49 21.08 8.71 3.90
N HIS A 50 22.13 8.49 4.69
CA HIS A 50 22.80 7.17 4.76
C HIS A 50 21.87 6.06 5.26
N ILE A 51 20.91 6.38 6.14
CA ILE A 51 19.88 5.46 6.61
C ILE A 51 18.87 5.21 5.48
N CYS A 52 18.40 6.28 4.80
CA CYS A 52 17.45 6.16 3.69
C CYS A 52 17.96 5.31 2.52
N ASP A 53 19.26 5.38 2.23
CA ASP A 53 19.87 4.66 1.10
C ASP A 53 20.00 3.15 1.39
N THR A 54 20.21 2.78 2.65
CA THR A 54 20.48 1.40 3.10
C THR A 54 19.23 0.68 3.59
N HIS A 55 18.28 1.41 4.18
CA HIS A 55 17.17 0.86 4.93
C HIS A 55 15.81 1.35 4.42
N ASN A 56 14.79 0.50 4.58
CA ASN A 56 13.38 0.86 4.42
C ASN A 56 12.71 1.00 5.81
N GLY A 57 11.43 1.38 5.84
CA GLY A 57 10.71 1.56 7.10
C GLY A 57 10.42 0.29 7.91
N MET A 58 10.75 -0.89 7.39
CA MET A 58 10.67 -2.15 8.14
C MET A 58 11.97 -2.44 8.90
N SER A 59 13.06 -1.74 8.60
CA SER A 59 14.34 -2.00 9.27
C SER A 59 14.33 -1.49 10.70
N LYS A 60 14.94 -2.25 11.61
CA LYS A 60 15.11 -1.85 13.00
C LYS A 60 15.83 -0.50 13.13
N CYS A 61 16.86 -0.26 12.32
CA CYS A 61 17.61 1.01 12.34
C CYS A 61 16.73 2.23 12.02
N LEU A 62 15.85 2.14 11.01
CA LEU A 62 14.94 3.26 10.70
C LEU A 62 13.84 3.41 11.76
N GLN A 63 13.34 2.29 12.30
CA GLN A 63 12.35 2.27 13.38
C GLN A 63 12.89 2.93 14.65
N ASP A 64 14.09 2.57 15.07
CA ASP A 64 14.74 3.17 16.25
C ASP A 64 14.95 4.68 16.05
N TRP A 65 15.38 5.09 14.86
CA TRP A 65 15.51 6.51 14.52
C TRP A 65 14.17 7.26 14.55
N ALA A 66 13.10 6.67 14.00
CA ALA A 66 11.77 7.26 14.00
C ALA A 66 11.20 7.36 15.42
N ASN A 67 11.37 6.33 16.24
CA ASN A 67 10.91 6.30 17.63
C ASN A 67 11.73 7.22 18.55
N ALA A 68 12.93 7.64 18.16
CA ALA A 68 13.69 8.66 18.88
C ALA A 68 13.16 10.09 18.64
N ASP A 69 12.34 10.31 17.60
CA ASP A 69 11.77 11.62 17.29
C ASP A 69 10.42 11.82 18.02
N PRO A 70 10.31 12.78 18.95
CA PRO A 70 9.04 13.05 19.64
C PRO A 70 7.92 13.46 18.67
N GLY A 71 8.25 14.15 17.57
CA GLY A 71 7.25 14.53 16.57
C GLY A 71 6.61 13.33 15.88
N PHE A 72 7.40 12.27 15.64
CA PHE A 72 6.89 11.01 15.10
C PHE A 72 5.97 10.31 16.09
N ILE A 73 6.35 10.23 17.37
CA ILE A 73 5.52 9.63 18.43
C ILE A 73 4.19 10.35 18.56
N SER A 74 4.20 11.69 18.68
CA SER A 74 2.96 12.48 18.81
C SER A 74 2.06 12.32 17.58
N CYS A 75 2.63 12.30 16.37
CA CYS A 75 1.86 12.08 15.15
C CYS A 75 1.26 10.67 15.09
N ARG A 76 2.03 9.64 15.45
CA ARG A 76 1.57 8.26 15.52
C ARG A 76 0.39 8.10 16.49
N ASP A 77 0.51 8.68 17.67
CA ASP A 77 -0.53 8.56 18.71
C ASP A 77 -1.80 9.35 18.32
N ALA A 78 -1.66 10.50 17.65
CA ALA A 78 -2.80 11.23 17.09
C ALA A 78 -3.52 10.42 16.00
N ILE A 79 -2.78 9.85 15.04
CA ILE A 79 -3.33 8.97 14.00
C ILE A 79 -4.03 7.78 14.63
N ARG A 80 -3.43 7.16 15.65
CA ARG A 80 -4.03 6.04 16.38
C ARG A 80 -5.40 6.39 16.95
N LEU A 81 -5.52 7.55 17.59
CA LEU A 81 -6.79 8.00 18.18
C LEU A 81 -7.86 8.17 17.10
N GLU A 82 -7.52 8.76 15.96
CA GLU A 82 -8.46 8.92 14.84
C GLU A 82 -8.93 7.57 14.27
N ILE A 83 -8.00 6.63 14.07
CA ILE A 83 -8.34 5.27 13.61
C ILE A 83 -9.25 4.58 14.65
N GLN A 84 -8.97 4.71 15.95
CA GLN A 84 -9.81 4.12 17.00
C GLN A 84 -11.22 4.71 17.02
N LEU A 85 -11.37 6.01 16.79
CA LEU A 85 -12.68 6.65 16.68
C LEU A 85 -13.46 6.11 15.47
N ALA A 86 -12.83 6.06 14.30
CA ALA A 86 -13.44 5.52 13.09
C ALA A 86 -13.79 4.02 13.23
N ALA A 87 -12.90 3.24 13.84
CA ALA A 87 -13.11 1.82 14.10
C ALA A 87 -14.33 1.57 14.99
N LYS A 88 -14.54 2.38 16.04
CA LYS A 88 -15.75 2.27 16.87
C LYS A 88 -17.03 2.51 16.06
N VAL A 89 -17.04 3.57 15.24
CA VAL A 89 -18.19 3.89 14.37
C VAL A 89 -18.48 2.74 13.40
N THR A 90 -17.46 2.18 12.75
CA THR A 90 -17.62 1.04 11.84
C THR A 90 -18.13 -0.20 12.57
N LEU A 91 -17.58 -0.51 13.75
CA LEU A 91 -17.98 -1.70 14.52
C LEU A 91 -19.44 -1.63 14.97
N ASP A 92 -19.92 -0.45 15.37
CA ASP A 92 -21.32 -0.25 15.76
C ASP A 92 -22.26 -0.36 14.55
N GLY A 93 -21.83 0.12 13.38
CA GLY A 93 -22.55 -0.10 12.12
C GLY A 93 -22.63 -1.57 11.74
N TYR A 94 -21.51 -2.29 11.88
CA TYR A 94 -21.43 -3.73 11.61
C TYR A 94 -22.39 -4.52 12.51
N LYS A 95 -22.39 -4.24 13.82
CA LYS A 95 -23.32 -4.87 14.77
C LYS A 95 -24.78 -4.64 14.38
N LYS A 96 -25.17 -3.41 14.01
CA LYS A 96 -26.55 -3.08 13.61
C LYS A 96 -27.00 -3.82 12.35
N ASN A 97 -26.10 -4.02 11.38
CA ASN A 97 -26.43 -4.67 10.11
C ASN A 97 -26.41 -6.19 10.20
N VAL A 98 -25.46 -6.79 10.95
CA VAL A 98 -25.36 -8.24 11.12
C VAL A 98 -26.46 -8.78 12.05
N LEU A 99 -26.88 -8.00 13.05
CA LEU A 99 -27.94 -8.40 13.97
C LEU A 99 -29.35 -8.11 13.46
N LYS A 100 -29.55 -7.49 12.29
CA LYS A 100 -30.87 -7.52 11.64
C LYS A 100 -31.06 -8.93 11.11
N PRO A 101 -31.84 -9.79 11.79
CA PRO A 101 -32.12 -11.10 11.25
C PRO A 101 -32.79 -10.86 9.91
N TYR A 102 -32.41 -11.66 8.93
CA TYR A 102 -33.11 -11.79 7.66
C TYR A 102 -34.53 -12.33 7.95
N SER A 103 -35.38 -11.50 8.57
CA SER A 103 -36.76 -11.81 8.89
C SER A 103 -37.63 -10.92 8.00
N LYS A 104 -38.36 -11.59 7.12
CA LYS A 104 -39.37 -11.06 6.20
C LYS A 104 -38.84 -10.29 4.99
N SER A 105 -38.41 -11.05 3.98
CA SER A 105 -39.03 -10.90 2.65
C SER A 105 -40.47 -11.42 2.71
N ALA A 106 -41.33 -10.74 3.47
CA ALA A 106 -42.77 -10.83 3.25
C ALA A 106 -43.05 -9.97 2.02
N GLY A 107 -43.68 -10.58 1.02
CA GLY A 107 -43.74 -10.12 -0.36
C GLY A 107 -44.15 -8.66 -0.52
N VAL A 108 -43.58 -8.03 -1.54
CA VAL A 108 -44.19 -6.85 -2.15
C VAL A 108 -44.24 -7.08 -3.65
N ASP A 109 -45.44 -6.84 -4.14
CA ASP A 109 -45.99 -7.08 -5.44
C ASP A 109 -45.20 -6.47 -6.60
N LYS A 110 -45.29 -7.20 -7.71
CA LYS A 110 -45.09 -6.69 -9.06
C LYS A 110 -46.13 -5.60 -9.28
N ASP A 111 -45.69 -4.38 -9.59
CA ASP A 111 -46.38 -3.38 -10.42
C ASP A 111 -46.12 -1.97 -9.92
N THR A 112 -44.97 -1.39 -10.30
CA THR A 112 -44.92 0.06 -10.55
C THR A 112 -43.92 0.34 -11.66
N LEU A 113 -44.39 0.07 -12.87
CA LEU A 113 -43.83 0.54 -14.11
C LEU A 113 -44.22 2.01 -14.24
N CYS A 114 -43.27 2.94 -14.16
CA CYS A 114 -43.48 4.27 -14.73
C CYS A 114 -42.18 4.78 -15.36
N GLN A 115 -42.20 4.69 -16.69
CA GLN A 115 -41.27 5.33 -17.61
C GLN A 115 -41.26 6.83 -17.37
N ARG A 116 -40.07 7.44 -17.30
CA ARG A 116 -39.92 8.82 -17.76
C ARG A 116 -38.60 9.00 -18.49
N ALA A 117 -38.75 9.13 -19.80
CA ALA A 117 -37.79 9.71 -20.70
C ALA A 117 -37.55 11.19 -20.37
N PHE A 118 -36.28 11.63 -20.43
CA PHE A 118 -35.85 12.98 -20.81
C PHE A 118 -34.31 12.92 -21.00
N MET A 119 -33.80 12.95 -22.24
CA MET A 119 -33.25 14.14 -22.94
C MET A 119 -32.32 14.95 -22.02
N GLY A 120 -31.00 15.06 -22.20
CA GLY A 120 -30.14 15.00 -23.38
C GLY A 120 -29.24 16.24 -23.28
N GLU A 121 -27.94 16.10 -23.03
CA GLU A 121 -27.00 17.23 -23.19
C GLU A 121 -25.61 16.71 -23.57
N ALA A 122 -25.22 17.08 -24.79
CA ALA A 122 -23.96 16.73 -25.41
C ALA A 122 -22.85 17.62 -24.84
N THR A 123 -21.71 17.01 -24.50
CA THR A 123 -20.46 17.76 -24.25
C THR A 123 -19.44 17.48 -25.35
N PRO A 124 -18.55 18.46 -25.65
CA PRO A 124 -17.74 18.46 -26.86
C PRO A 124 -16.52 17.54 -26.74
N ARG A 125 -16.22 16.86 -27.85
CA ARG A 125 -14.98 16.13 -28.09
C ARG A 125 -13.82 17.12 -28.22
N THR A 126 -12.74 16.87 -27.49
CA THR A 126 -11.41 17.38 -27.84
C THR A 126 -10.57 16.20 -28.32
N ASP A 127 -10.35 16.18 -29.63
CA ASP A 127 -9.22 15.53 -30.26
C ASP A 127 -7.91 16.08 -29.68
N ASP A 128 -6.95 15.22 -29.35
CA ASP A 128 -5.63 15.25 -29.98
C ASP A 128 -4.57 14.41 -29.25
N LYS A 129 -3.85 13.66 -30.09
CA LYS A 129 -2.46 13.22 -29.99
C LYS A 129 -2.14 11.88 -29.32
N GLU A 130 -2.44 10.87 -30.13
CA GLU A 130 -1.73 9.60 -30.25
C GLU A 130 -0.23 9.81 -30.54
N THR A 131 0.65 9.18 -29.75
CA THR A 131 2.04 8.92 -30.13
C THR A 131 2.45 7.60 -29.49
N THR A 132 2.39 6.54 -30.29
CA THR A 132 2.94 5.22 -29.99
C THR A 132 4.45 5.21 -30.25
N PRO A 133 5.27 4.71 -29.31
CA PRO A 133 6.57 4.17 -29.66
C PRO A 133 6.47 2.64 -29.79
N ASP A 134 6.64 2.18 -31.02
CA ASP A 134 7.00 0.81 -31.37
C ASP A 134 8.18 0.32 -30.52
N THR A 135 8.05 -0.85 -29.90
CA THR A 135 9.21 -1.67 -29.58
C THR A 135 8.91 -3.12 -29.89
N ASP A 136 9.63 -3.55 -30.90
CA ASP A 136 9.65 -4.83 -31.58
C ASP A 136 10.45 -5.89 -30.78
N LYS A 137 9.91 -7.11 -30.73
CA LYS A 137 10.56 -8.45 -30.72
C LYS A 137 11.25 -9.09 -29.50
N GLY A 138 10.87 -10.38 -29.33
CA GLY A 138 11.66 -11.51 -28.82
C GLY A 138 10.98 -12.19 -27.62
N GLY A 139 10.13 -13.22 -27.76
CA GLY A 139 10.49 -14.64 -28.02
C GLY A 139 11.01 -15.27 -26.71
N ASP A 140 10.57 -16.39 -26.15
CA ASP A 140 9.83 -17.61 -26.46
C ASP A 140 9.11 -18.03 -25.14
N GLY A 141 7.98 -18.75 -25.09
CA GLY A 141 7.71 -20.05 -25.69
C GLY A 141 7.94 -21.22 -24.72
N TYR A 142 7.53 -21.15 -23.44
CA TYR A 142 7.35 -22.37 -22.61
C TYR A 142 5.99 -22.36 -21.89
N ALA A 143 5.06 -23.15 -22.42
CA ALA A 143 3.78 -23.46 -21.79
C ALA A 143 4.00 -24.59 -20.78
N LEU A 144 4.04 -24.26 -19.49
CA LEU A 144 3.99 -25.25 -18.41
C LEU A 144 2.61 -25.21 -17.78
N SER A 145 1.67 -25.96 -18.37
CA SER A 145 0.35 -26.23 -17.81
C SER A 145 0.48 -27.23 -16.66
N HIS A 146 0.65 -26.71 -15.46
CA HIS A 146 0.60 -27.49 -14.22
C HIS A 146 -0.75 -27.20 -13.55
N GLU A 147 -1.73 -28.07 -13.80
CA GLU A 147 -3.05 -28.01 -13.18
C GLU A 147 -2.91 -28.34 -11.69
N LEU A 148 -2.89 -27.29 -10.87
CA LEU A 148 -2.93 -27.40 -9.41
C LEU A 148 -4.39 -27.52 -8.97
N PRO A 149 -4.70 -28.42 -8.01
CA PRO A 149 -6.06 -28.65 -7.54
C PRO A 149 -6.65 -27.37 -6.93
N GLU A 150 -7.74 -26.91 -7.54
CA GLU A 150 -8.58 -25.78 -7.13
C GLU A 150 -9.34 -26.09 -5.84
N SER A 151 -8.61 -26.29 -4.74
CA SER A 151 -9.14 -26.33 -3.38
C SER A 151 -8.76 -25.07 -2.63
N THR A 152 -8.63 -23.94 -3.33
CA THR A 152 -8.70 -22.63 -2.70
C THR A 152 -10.16 -22.41 -2.33
N SER A 153 -10.53 -22.88 -1.14
CA SER A 153 -11.57 -22.27 -0.32
C SER A 153 -11.57 -20.79 -0.62
N SER A 154 -12.57 -20.34 -1.36
CA SER A 154 -12.75 -18.93 -1.69
C SER A 154 -13.14 -18.25 -0.40
N PHE A 155 -12.16 -18.09 0.49
CA PHE A 155 -12.13 -17.05 1.49
C PHE A 155 -12.31 -15.78 0.68
N ARG A 156 -13.57 -15.39 0.48
CA ARG A 156 -13.90 -14.00 0.22
C ARG A 156 -13.31 -13.32 1.44
N PRO A 157 -12.20 -12.58 1.33
CA PRO A 157 -11.74 -11.80 2.46
C PRO A 157 -12.96 -10.98 2.86
N SER A 158 -13.45 -11.21 4.08
CA SER A 158 -14.49 -10.40 4.68
C SER A 158 -14.13 -8.96 4.34
N GLU A 159 -15.02 -8.26 3.62
CA GLU A 159 -14.68 -6.94 3.07
C GLU A 159 -14.01 -6.10 4.16
N PRO A 160 -12.82 -5.51 3.90
CA PRO A 160 -12.05 -4.86 4.94
C PRO A 160 -12.91 -3.81 5.63
N GLY A 161 -13.13 -3.99 6.93
CA GLY A 161 -14.00 -3.13 7.73
C GLY A 161 -13.51 -1.68 7.71
N LEU A 162 -12.20 -1.45 7.74
CA LEU A 162 -11.59 -0.12 7.69
C LEU A 162 -10.25 -0.14 6.94
N ARG A 163 -10.12 0.65 5.86
CA ARG A 163 -8.84 0.86 5.16
C ARG A 163 -8.24 2.20 5.53
N VAL A 164 -6.97 2.17 5.91
CA VAL A 164 -6.19 3.34 6.33
C VAL A 164 -4.99 3.48 5.41
N GLY A 165 -4.87 4.61 4.73
CA GLY A 165 -3.73 4.95 3.89
C GLY A 165 -2.77 5.89 4.61
N ILE A 166 -1.50 5.52 4.70
CA ILE A 166 -0.45 6.38 5.25
C ILE A 166 0.51 6.73 4.12
N ASN A 167 0.57 8.01 3.74
CA ASN A 167 1.41 8.47 2.64
C ASN A 167 2.63 9.28 3.11
N CYS A 168 3.75 9.03 2.43
CA CYS A 168 4.87 9.95 2.41
C CYS A 168 5.28 10.24 0.95
N LEU A 169 6.39 10.94 0.73
CA LEU A 169 6.80 11.31 -0.63
C LEU A 169 7.02 10.07 -1.54
N ILE A 170 7.78 9.07 -1.06
CA ILE A 170 8.22 7.92 -1.87
C ILE A 170 7.49 6.62 -1.50
N GLY A 171 6.98 6.51 -0.27
CA GLY A 171 6.29 5.30 0.21
C GLY A 171 7.20 4.18 0.73
N ARG A 172 8.47 4.46 1.02
CA ARG A 172 9.46 3.44 1.43
C ARG A 172 10.02 3.59 2.86
N HIS A 173 9.92 4.78 3.43
CA HIS A 173 10.56 5.13 4.70
C HIS A 173 9.52 5.48 5.75
N ARG A 174 9.26 6.78 5.97
CA ARG A 174 8.37 7.30 7.02
C ARG A 174 7.01 6.61 7.05
N SER A 175 6.34 6.43 5.90
CA SER A 175 5.00 5.83 5.87
C SER A 175 4.99 4.35 6.22
N VAL A 176 6.03 3.63 5.83
CA VAL A 176 6.23 2.22 6.19
C VAL A 176 6.51 2.11 7.68
N ALA A 177 7.40 2.97 8.20
CA ALA A 177 7.72 2.98 9.61
C ALA A 177 6.49 3.27 10.49
N MET A 178 5.68 4.26 10.08
CA MET A 178 4.44 4.62 10.75
C MET A 178 3.40 3.50 10.71
N ALA A 179 3.23 2.83 9.56
CA ALA A 179 2.30 1.72 9.41
C ALA A 179 2.68 0.54 10.32
N GLU A 180 3.95 0.15 10.33
CA GLU A 180 4.49 -0.88 11.23
C GLU A 180 4.32 -0.50 12.71
N ALA A 181 4.60 0.75 13.06
CA ALA A 181 4.46 1.23 14.43
C ALA A 181 3.00 1.17 14.90
N LEU A 182 2.04 1.51 14.04
CA LEU A 182 0.60 1.39 14.33
C LEU A 182 0.17 -0.08 14.41
N ALA A 183 0.66 -0.95 13.54
CA ALA A 183 0.30 -2.37 13.53
C ALA A 183 0.76 -3.12 14.79
N ASN A 184 1.89 -2.71 15.35
CA ASN A 184 2.41 -3.26 16.61
C ASN A 184 1.64 -2.80 17.86
N MET A 185 0.66 -1.89 17.73
CA MET A 185 -0.21 -1.47 18.83
C MET A 185 -1.38 -2.44 19.02
N PRO A 186 -2.00 -2.48 20.21
CA PRO A 186 -3.21 -3.27 20.42
C PRO A 186 -4.43 -2.61 19.77
N TRP A 187 -5.18 -3.42 19.00
CA TRP A 187 -6.44 -3.07 18.33
C TRP A 187 -7.55 -4.06 18.74
N PRO A 188 -8.19 -3.85 19.90
CA PRO A 188 -9.13 -4.83 20.44
C PRO A 188 -10.36 -5.00 19.53
N GLY A 189 -10.66 -6.24 19.18
CA GLY A 189 -11.80 -6.58 18.31
C GLY A 189 -11.57 -6.35 16.82
N TRP A 190 -10.32 -6.15 16.40
CA TRP A 190 -9.93 -5.99 15.00
C TRP A 190 -8.81 -6.96 14.64
N GLU A 191 -8.89 -7.54 13.45
CA GLU A 191 -7.74 -8.18 12.81
C GLU A 191 -6.95 -7.11 12.06
N VAL A 192 -5.64 -7.05 12.22
CA VAL A 192 -4.82 -5.99 11.62
C VAL A 192 -3.95 -6.59 10.52
N GLN A 193 -4.02 -6.01 9.33
CA GLN A 193 -3.18 -6.35 8.21
C GLN A 193 -2.44 -5.12 7.71
N VAL A 194 -1.17 -5.30 7.37
CA VAL A 194 -0.31 -4.23 6.86
C VAL A 194 0.07 -4.54 5.43
N GLU A 195 -0.04 -3.53 4.57
CA GLU A 195 0.41 -3.59 3.20
C GLU A 195 1.38 -2.45 2.88
N HIS A 196 2.44 -2.78 2.14
CA HIS A 196 3.42 -1.78 1.71
C HIS A 196 3.52 -1.75 0.19
N ARG A 197 2.86 -0.76 -0.42
CA ARG A 197 2.76 -0.68 -1.89
C ARG A 197 4.10 -0.47 -2.59
N ASP A 198 4.98 0.34 -1.99
CA ASP A 198 6.16 0.86 -2.68
C ASP A 198 7.48 0.24 -2.18
N VAL A 199 7.46 -0.65 -1.18
CA VAL A 199 8.69 -1.22 -0.58
C VAL A 199 9.42 -2.15 -1.56
N TRP A 200 8.68 -2.89 -2.39
CA TRP A 200 9.23 -3.95 -3.25
C TRP A 200 9.61 -3.44 -4.65
N LYS A 201 9.28 -2.18 -4.95
CA LYS A 201 9.68 -1.56 -6.21
C LYS A 201 11.20 -1.40 -6.18
N LYS A 202 11.89 -2.23 -6.97
CA LYS A 202 13.34 -2.11 -7.17
C LYS A 202 13.61 -0.66 -7.55
N CYS A 203 14.37 0.04 -6.71
CA CYS A 203 14.84 1.38 -7.03
C CYS A 203 15.54 1.23 -8.37
N ARG A 204 14.94 1.77 -9.44
CA ARG A 204 15.54 1.71 -10.77
C ARG A 204 16.83 2.50 -10.62
N LYS A 205 17.93 1.81 -10.30
CA LYS A 205 19.27 2.36 -10.39
C LYS A 205 19.31 2.83 -11.81
N SER A 206 19.19 4.14 -12.00
CA SER A 206 19.29 4.76 -13.31
C SER A 206 20.53 4.11 -13.90
N LYS A 207 20.37 3.36 -15.01
CA LYS A 207 21.51 2.86 -15.78
C LYS A 207 22.21 4.12 -16.25
N LYS A 208 23.01 4.72 -15.36
CA LYS A 208 23.82 5.89 -15.62
C LYS A 208 24.89 5.29 -16.51
N THR A 209 24.55 5.33 -17.80
CA THR A 209 25.36 4.94 -18.93
C THR A 209 26.81 5.14 -18.58
N ASP A 210 27.53 4.04 -18.50
CA ASP A 210 28.99 3.95 -18.34
C ASP A 210 29.74 4.57 -19.55
N LYS A 211 29.07 5.43 -20.32
CA LYS A 211 29.57 6.13 -21.50
C LYS A 211 30.53 7.28 -21.16
N ARG A 212 30.84 7.53 -19.88
CA ARG A 212 31.79 8.59 -19.49
C ARG A 212 33.24 8.13 -19.29
N ARG A 213 33.52 6.82 -19.28
CA ARG A 213 34.92 6.35 -19.23
C ARG A 213 35.63 6.38 -20.57
N ASP A 214 34.92 6.46 -21.69
CA ASP A 214 35.55 6.37 -23.02
C ASP A 214 35.99 7.71 -23.63
N ARG A 215 35.81 8.84 -22.91
CA ARG A 215 36.20 10.18 -23.43
C ARG A 215 37.43 10.80 -22.78
N ARG A 216 37.99 10.21 -21.71
CA ARG A 216 39.22 10.74 -21.07
C ARG A 216 40.51 10.15 -21.60
N SER A 217 40.47 9.03 -22.33
CA SER A 217 41.65 8.41 -22.93
C SER A 217 42.18 9.13 -24.18
N ARG A 218 41.55 10.22 -24.65
CA ARG A 218 41.97 10.94 -25.87
C ARG A 218 42.55 12.34 -25.67
N GLN A 219 42.62 12.86 -24.45
CA GLN A 219 43.15 14.22 -24.21
C GLN A 219 44.58 14.28 -23.68
N ASP A 220 45.18 13.16 -23.26
CA ASP A 220 46.54 13.16 -22.70
C ASP A 220 47.67 12.98 -23.74
N GLU A 221 47.38 12.70 -25.01
CA GLU A 221 48.42 12.57 -26.04
C GLU A 221 48.84 13.91 -26.70
N ASN A 222 48.10 15.00 -26.50
CA ASN A 222 48.39 16.27 -27.17
C ASN A 222 49.25 17.27 -26.36
N ASN A 223 49.69 16.92 -25.14
CA ASN A 223 50.42 17.87 -24.28
C ASN A 223 51.94 17.65 -24.19
N VAL A 224 52.54 16.77 -25.02
CA VAL A 224 53.98 16.45 -24.92
C VAL A 224 54.84 17.15 -25.99
N ARG A 225 54.28 17.98 -26.87
CA ARG A 225 55.01 18.47 -28.05
C ARG A 225 55.38 19.97 -28.08
N PHE A 226 55.30 20.70 -26.96
CA PHE A 226 55.47 22.17 -27.01
C PHE A 226 56.68 22.76 -26.26
N GLU A 227 57.61 21.97 -25.71
CA GLU A 227 58.74 22.53 -24.93
C GLU A 227 60.15 22.40 -25.56
N GLU A 228 60.30 21.95 -26.80
CA GLU A 228 61.63 21.84 -27.45
C GLU A 228 62.03 23.04 -28.34
N GLY A 229 61.49 24.23 -28.11
CA GLY A 229 61.54 25.33 -29.10
C GLY A 229 61.98 26.72 -28.63
N MET A 230 62.74 26.86 -27.55
CA MET A 230 63.38 28.15 -27.22
C MET A 230 64.81 27.94 -26.70
N GLY A 231 65.75 27.93 -27.65
CA GLY A 231 67.19 28.08 -27.45
C GLY A 231 67.72 29.07 -28.46
#